data_AF-A0A7X5KSP9-F1
#
_entry.id   AF-A0A7X5KSP9-F1
#
_cell.length_a   1.000
_cell.length_b   1.000
_cell.length_c   1.000
_cell.angle_alpha   90.00
_cell.angle_beta   90.00
_cell.angle_gamma   90.00
#
_symmetry.space_group_name_H-M   'P 1'
#
loop_
_entity.id
_entity.type
_entity.pdbx_description
1 polymer ?
#
loop_
_entity_poly.entity_id
_entity_poly.type
_entity_poly.pdbx_seq_one_letter_code
_entity_poly.pdbx_strand_id
1 'polypeptide(L)'
;MKKCLKCSNVYDDTLDQCPECRTPLISYTLEDTQKDKQEFSKQQIKKLIVFGSLVIVFLLGFGFKSCTGIKKADYKNLQSENEKLQAQYDELSTSKDDLQVEFDTYKTKMKPYEEQQAADEKAAIDEQNKKASENARQAAEQKAKSEAHRENMYGISDKHISTINDALTVSNVRNDVTGNWRIVKTAANIQIEEYALDYYKNKFTNKNEIHWIVNFTNKTTTCISNVVGDRLSVVIHEYVDKEEHYADTLGSGMVLAEFSVYLNNGDIEKIK
;
A
#
# COMPACT_ATOMS: atom_id res chain seq x y z
N MET A 1 -26.13 -4.95 -21.89
CA MET A 1 -24.83 -5.47 -22.35
C MET A 1 -23.93 -4.31 -22.67
N LYS A 2 -22.61 -4.47 -22.58
CA LYS A 2 -21.67 -3.44 -23.00
C LYS A 2 -20.72 -3.95 -24.08
N LYS A 3 -20.38 -3.11 -25.06
CA LYS A 3 -19.50 -3.46 -26.18
C LYS A 3 -18.14 -2.79 -26.01
N CYS A 4 -17.09 -3.53 -26.32
CA CYS A 4 -15.75 -2.96 -26.45
C CYS A 4 -15.56 -2.42 -27.86
N LEU A 5 -15.25 -1.12 -28.02
CA LEU A 5 -14.98 -0.53 -29.33
C LEU A 5 -13.67 -1.05 -29.97
N LYS A 6 -12.71 -1.49 -29.15
CA LYS A 6 -11.41 -1.97 -29.62
C LYS A 6 -11.45 -3.43 -30.08
N CYS A 7 -12.07 -4.30 -29.28
CA CYS A 7 -12.15 -5.74 -29.57
C CYS A 7 -13.45 -6.15 -30.27
N SER A 8 -14.43 -5.25 -30.40
CA SER A 8 -15.79 -5.52 -30.92
C SER A 8 -16.61 -6.56 -30.16
N ASN A 9 -16.06 -7.17 -29.10
CA ASN A 9 -16.74 -8.12 -28.24
C ASN A 9 -17.79 -7.44 -27.36
N VAL A 10 -18.88 -8.18 -27.08
CA VAL A 10 -19.98 -7.77 -26.22
C VAL A 10 -19.90 -8.56 -24.92
N TYR A 11 -20.00 -7.86 -23.79
CA TYR A 11 -19.85 -8.38 -22.45
C TYR A 11 -21.10 -8.06 -21.61
N ASP A 12 -21.20 -8.78 -20.49
CA ASP A 12 -22.22 -8.52 -19.47
C ASP A 12 -22.08 -7.12 -18.84
N ASP A 13 -23.18 -6.56 -18.32
CA ASP A 13 -23.23 -5.20 -17.79
C ASP A 13 -22.46 -5.00 -16.48
N THR A 14 -22.10 -6.10 -15.80
CA THR A 14 -21.29 -6.11 -14.57
C THR A 14 -19.84 -5.69 -14.78
N LEU A 15 -19.36 -5.64 -16.03
CA LEU A 15 -18.00 -5.23 -16.35
C LEU A 15 -17.95 -3.77 -16.81
N ASP A 16 -17.04 -2.97 -16.26
CA ASP A 16 -16.83 -1.58 -16.70
C ASP A 16 -15.67 -1.41 -17.69
N GLN A 17 -14.75 -2.37 -17.72
CA GLN A 17 -13.60 -2.40 -18.63
C GLN A 17 -13.49 -3.75 -19.32
N CYS A 18 -13.01 -3.73 -20.57
CA CYS A 18 -12.80 -4.94 -21.35
C CYS A 18 -11.68 -5.80 -20.75
N PRO A 19 -11.91 -7.09 -20.43
CA PRO A 19 -10.90 -7.94 -19.81
C PRO A 19 -9.67 -8.19 -20.71
N GLU A 20 -9.86 -8.13 -22.04
CA GLU A 20 -8.80 -8.41 -23.02
C GLU A 20 -7.89 -7.19 -23.28
N CYS A 21 -8.46 -5.98 -23.31
CA CYS A 21 -7.72 -4.79 -23.74
C CYS A 21 -7.84 -3.58 -22.79
N ARG A 22 -8.47 -3.76 -21.62
CA ARG A 22 -8.67 -2.78 -20.54
C ARG A 22 -9.34 -1.46 -20.95
N THR A 23 -9.94 -1.42 -22.14
CA THR A 23 -10.63 -0.23 -22.64
C THR A 23 -12.03 -0.15 -22.01
N PRO A 24 -12.53 1.05 -21.64
CA PRO A 24 -13.88 1.22 -21.10
C PRO A 24 -14.95 0.64 -22.04
N LEU A 25 -15.92 -0.06 -21.45
CA LEU A 25 -17.03 -0.65 -22.19
C LEU A 25 -18.17 0.37 -22.32
N ILE A 26 -18.79 0.45 -23.51
CA ILE A 26 -19.93 1.34 -23.77
C ILE A 26 -21.24 0.58 -23.74
N SER A 27 -22.34 1.22 -23.31
CA SER A 27 -23.67 0.62 -23.33
C SER A 27 -24.05 0.16 -24.73
N TYR A 28 -24.54 -1.07 -24.85
CA TYR A 28 -24.87 -1.69 -26.13
C TYR A 28 -26.20 -2.44 -26.03
N THR A 29 -27.18 -2.01 -26.81
CA THR A 29 -28.56 -2.49 -26.70
C THR A 29 -28.87 -3.62 -27.70
N LEU A 30 -30.01 -4.28 -27.49
CA LEU A 30 -30.53 -5.26 -28.44
C LEU A 30 -30.87 -4.62 -29.80
N GLU A 31 -31.29 -3.35 -29.82
CA GLU A 31 -31.54 -2.60 -31.06
C GLU A 31 -30.26 -2.33 -31.85
N ASP A 32 -29.16 -2.01 -31.15
CA ASP A 32 -27.84 -1.83 -31.76
C ASP A 32 -27.32 -3.13 -32.38
N THR A 33 -27.59 -4.26 -31.72
CA THR A 33 -27.26 -5.59 -32.23
C THR A 33 -27.98 -5.92 -33.54
N GLN A 34 -29.23 -5.49 -33.69
CA GLN A 34 -29.99 -5.72 -34.94
C GLN A 34 -29.48 -4.83 -36.07
N LYS A 35 -29.13 -3.57 -35.80
CA LYS A 35 -28.54 -2.65 -36.78
C LYS A 35 -27.20 -3.16 -37.30
N ASP A 36 -26.31 -3.58 -36.41
CA ASP A 36 -24.99 -4.13 -36.78
C ASP A 36 -25.11 -5.37 -37.67
N LYS A 37 -26.05 -6.28 -37.35
CA LYS A 37 -26.33 -7.47 -38.18
C LYS A 37 -26.86 -7.09 -39.58
N GLN A 38 -27.72 -6.07 -39.67
CA GLN A 38 -28.27 -5.61 -40.94
C GLN A 38 -27.21 -4.91 -41.81
N GLU A 39 -26.32 -4.13 -41.21
CA GLU A 39 -25.18 -3.51 -41.92
C GLU A 39 -24.17 -4.55 -42.39
N PHE A 40 -23.85 -5.56 -41.56
CA PHE A 40 -22.97 -6.66 -41.94
C PHE A 40 -23.51 -7.44 -43.15
N SER A 41 -24.82 -7.73 -43.15
CA SER A 41 -25.51 -8.36 -44.29
C SER A 41 -25.40 -7.52 -45.57
N LYS A 42 -25.63 -6.20 -45.48
CA LYS A 42 -25.46 -5.29 -46.63
C LYS A 42 -24.03 -5.25 -47.15
N GLN A 43 -23.02 -5.30 -46.27
CA GLN A 43 -21.61 -5.37 -46.69
C GLN A 43 -21.25 -6.70 -47.36
N GLN A 44 -21.75 -7.83 -46.85
CA GLN A 44 -21.57 -9.16 -47.46
C GLN A 44 -22.16 -9.20 -48.88
N ILE A 45 -23.37 -8.66 -49.06
CA ILE A 45 -24.03 -8.57 -50.37
C ILE A 45 -23.23 -7.67 -51.34
N LYS A 46 -22.73 -6.51 -50.88
CA LYS A 46 -21.87 -5.65 -51.71
C LYS A 46 -20.57 -6.35 -52.14
N LYS A 47 -19.92 -7.09 -51.23
CA LYS A 47 -18.70 -7.87 -51.57
C LYS A 47 -19.01 -8.96 -52.61
N LEU A 48 -20.12 -9.68 -52.47
CA LEU A 48 -20.57 -10.69 -53.43
C LEU A 48 -20.81 -10.10 -54.83
N ILE A 49 -21.40 -8.89 -54.92
CA ILE A 49 -21.59 -8.20 -56.21
C ILE A 49 -20.25 -7.79 -56.84
N VAL A 50 -19.28 -7.34 -56.05
CA VAL A 50 -17.94 -6.98 -56.53
C VAL A 50 -17.16 -8.21 -57.01
N PHE A 51 -17.19 -9.32 -56.26
CA PHE A 51 -16.57 -10.56 -56.71
C PHE A 51 -17.26 -11.15 -57.94
N GLY A 52 -18.60 -11.12 -57.99
CA GLY A 52 -19.37 -11.54 -59.16
C GLY A 52 -19.02 -10.72 -60.41
N SER A 53 -18.89 -9.40 -60.28
CA SER A 53 -18.49 -8.54 -61.40
C SER A 53 -17.03 -8.75 -61.83
N LEU A 54 -16.09 -9.03 -60.92
CA LEU A 54 -14.71 -9.38 -61.27
C LEU A 54 -14.61 -10.71 -62.03
N VAL A 55 -15.38 -11.73 -61.63
CA VAL A 55 -15.43 -13.02 -62.34
C VAL A 55 -16.06 -12.85 -63.72
N ILE A 56 -17.11 -12.04 -63.85
CA ILE A 56 -17.74 -11.72 -65.14
C ILE A 56 -16.78 -10.92 -66.05
N VAL A 57 -15.99 -9.98 -65.52
CA VAL A 57 -14.96 -9.26 -66.28
C VAL A 57 -13.81 -10.18 -66.69
N PHE A 58 -13.43 -11.15 -65.85
CA PHE A 58 -12.43 -12.15 -66.20
C PHE A 58 -12.94 -13.08 -67.33
N LEU A 59 -14.19 -13.56 -67.24
CA LEU A 59 -14.80 -14.41 -68.28
C LEU A 59 -15.06 -13.64 -69.59
N LEU A 60 -15.53 -12.40 -69.53
CA LEU A 60 -15.76 -11.56 -70.72
C LEU A 60 -14.46 -10.96 -71.29
N GLY A 61 -13.45 -10.72 -70.45
CA GLY A 61 -12.12 -10.27 -70.85
C GLY A 61 -11.33 -11.35 -71.61
N PHE A 62 -11.58 -12.63 -71.32
CA PHE A 62 -11.09 -13.74 -72.15
C PHE A 62 -11.91 -13.91 -73.45
N GLY A 63 -13.21 -13.58 -73.45
CA GLY A 63 -14.07 -13.71 -74.63
C GLY A 63 -13.80 -12.70 -75.77
N PHE A 64 -13.26 -11.51 -75.46
CA PHE A 64 -13.06 -10.44 -76.45
C PHE A 64 -11.60 -10.26 -76.94
N LYS A 65 -10.66 -11.10 -76.50
CA LYS A 65 -9.36 -11.29 -77.17
C LYS A 65 -9.36 -12.59 -77.98
N SER A 66 -10.21 -12.65 -78.99
CA SER A 66 -10.01 -13.61 -80.07
C SER A 66 -8.78 -13.22 -80.91
N CYS A 67 -8.01 -14.22 -81.36
CA CYS A 67 -7.24 -14.20 -82.61
C CYS A 67 -5.79 -13.70 -82.67
N THR A 68 -4.96 -13.90 -81.64
CA THR A 68 -3.53 -14.21 -81.88
C THR A 68 -3.15 -15.38 -80.99
N GLY A 69 -2.99 -16.57 -81.58
CA GLY A 69 -2.61 -17.76 -80.84
C GLY A 69 -1.36 -17.48 -80.00
N ILE A 70 -1.47 -17.73 -78.69
CA ILE A 70 -0.33 -17.73 -77.77
C ILE A 70 0.74 -18.59 -78.45
N LYS A 71 1.90 -18.01 -78.78
CA LYS A 71 2.96 -18.77 -79.44
C LYS A 71 3.34 -19.90 -78.49
N LYS A 72 3.46 -21.12 -79.01
CA LYS A 72 3.82 -22.32 -78.23
C LYS A 72 5.07 -22.13 -77.36
N ALA A 73 5.97 -21.22 -77.75
CA ALA A 73 7.16 -20.83 -76.99
C ALA A 73 6.82 -20.04 -75.70
N ASP A 74 5.88 -19.10 -75.75
CA ASP A 74 5.49 -18.29 -74.59
C ASP A 74 4.76 -19.14 -73.54
N TYR A 75 3.91 -20.08 -73.99
CA TYR A 75 3.27 -21.07 -73.11
C TYR A 75 4.32 -21.97 -72.44
N LYS A 76 5.30 -22.48 -73.19
CA LYS A 76 6.39 -23.31 -72.65
C LYS A 76 7.26 -22.56 -71.65
N ASN A 77 7.53 -21.27 -71.88
CA ASN A 77 8.32 -20.45 -70.97
C ASN A 77 7.57 -20.19 -69.65
N LEU A 78 6.29 -19.82 -69.73
CA LEU A 78 5.43 -19.62 -68.57
C LEU A 78 5.22 -20.91 -67.76
N GLN A 79 5.14 -22.06 -68.44
CA GLN A 79 5.09 -23.37 -67.80
C GLN A 79 6.39 -23.64 -67.02
N SER A 80 7.55 -23.38 -67.62
CA SER A 80 8.85 -23.53 -66.95
C SER A 80 9.02 -22.58 -65.75
N GLU A 81 8.49 -21.36 -65.84
CA GLU A 81 8.53 -20.38 -64.75
C GLU A 81 7.60 -20.79 -63.59
N ASN A 82 6.40 -21.31 -63.86
CA ASN A 82 5.52 -21.88 -62.83
C ASN A 82 6.14 -23.11 -62.16
N GLU A 83 6.77 -24.00 -62.92
CA GLU A 83 7.48 -25.16 -62.35
C GLU A 83 8.62 -24.73 -61.41
N LYS A 84 9.35 -23.65 -61.75
CA LYS A 84 10.38 -23.06 -60.87
C LYS A 84 9.78 -22.40 -59.62
N LEU A 85 8.68 -21.66 -59.78
CA LEU A 85 8.01 -20.99 -58.66
C LEU A 85 7.42 -22.02 -57.68
N GLN A 86 6.87 -23.10 -58.20
CA GLN A 86 6.38 -24.25 -57.42
C GLN A 86 7.53 -24.88 -56.64
N ALA A 87 8.67 -25.14 -57.28
CA ALA A 87 9.84 -25.69 -56.61
C ALA A 87 10.36 -24.78 -55.48
N GLN A 88 10.39 -23.46 -55.68
CA GLN A 88 10.75 -22.50 -54.64
C GLN A 88 9.75 -22.46 -53.48
N TYR A 89 8.45 -22.58 -53.78
CA TYR A 89 7.41 -22.66 -52.76
C TYR A 89 7.55 -23.93 -51.91
N ASP A 90 7.81 -25.07 -52.55
CA ASP A 90 7.99 -26.36 -51.88
C ASP A 90 9.25 -26.37 -51.00
N GLU A 91 10.36 -25.78 -51.48
CA GLU A 91 11.60 -25.59 -50.72
C GLU A 91 11.38 -24.67 -49.51
N LEU A 92 10.68 -23.54 -49.70
CA LEU A 92 10.38 -22.61 -48.62
C LEU A 92 9.42 -23.21 -47.59
N SER A 93 8.45 -24.02 -48.03
CA SER A 93 7.55 -24.76 -47.13
C SER A 93 8.34 -25.75 -46.28
N THR A 94 9.27 -26.48 -46.88
CA THR A 94 10.13 -27.44 -46.18
C THR A 94 11.03 -26.73 -45.16
N SER A 95 11.67 -25.62 -45.55
CA SER A 95 12.50 -24.82 -44.66
C SER A 95 11.71 -24.24 -43.47
N LYS A 96 10.45 -23.86 -43.68
CA LYS A 96 9.56 -23.40 -42.60
C LYS A 96 9.25 -24.54 -41.62
N ASP A 97 8.95 -25.73 -42.14
CA ASP A 97 8.64 -26.89 -41.31
C ASP A 97 9.85 -27.33 -40.48
N ASP A 98 11.05 -27.31 -41.07
CA ASP A 98 12.32 -27.58 -40.37
C ASP A 98 12.58 -26.56 -39.26
N LEU A 99 12.38 -25.27 -39.54
CA LEU A 99 12.56 -24.20 -38.55
C LEU A 99 11.57 -24.31 -37.39
N GLN A 100 10.33 -24.75 -37.67
CA GLN A 100 9.32 -25.01 -36.64
C GLN A 100 9.76 -26.16 -35.72
N VAL A 101 10.31 -27.23 -36.29
CA VAL A 101 10.85 -28.37 -35.51
C VAL A 101 12.03 -27.94 -34.63
N GLU A 102 12.94 -27.11 -35.16
CA GLU A 102 14.05 -26.57 -34.37
C GLU A 102 13.56 -25.68 -33.21
N PHE A 103 12.57 -24.83 -33.48
CA PHE A 103 11.95 -23.99 -32.46
C PHE A 103 11.29 -24.81 -31.34
N ASP A 104 10.52 -25.84 -31.68
CA ASP A 104 9.86 -26.70 -30.70
C ASP A 104 10.88 -27.54 -29.90
N THR A 105 11.95 -27.98 -30.55
CA THR A 105 13.08 -28.66 -29.90
C THR A 105 13.78 -27.74 -28.90
N TYR A 106 14.06 -26.50 -29.31
CA TYR A 106 14.67 -25.50 -28.44
C TYR A 106 13.77 -25.19 -27.24
N LYS A 107 12.47 -24.95 -27.47
CA LYS A 107 11.49 -24.69 -26.41
C LYS A 107 11.43 -25.83 -25.39
N THR A 108 11.46 -27.07 -25.87
CA THR A 108 11.49 -28.26 -25.00
C THR A 108 12.75 -28.30 -24.14
N LYS A 109 13.91 -27.98 -24.72
CA LYS A 109 15.19 -27.91 -23.99
C LYS A 109 15.24 -26.76 -22.99
N MET A 110 14.53 -25.65 -23.23
CA MET A 110 14.50 -24.49 -22.33
C MET A 110 13.52 -24.64 -21.16
N LYS A 111 12.46 -25.43 -21.32
CA LYS A 111 11.46 -25.68 -20.27
C LYS A 111 12.03 -26.01 -18.88
N PRO A 112 13.00 -26.93 -18.70
CA PRO A 112 13.57 -27.20 -17.37
C PRO A 112 14.29 -25.99 -16.77
N TYR A 113 14.88 -25.11 -17.58
CA TYR A 113 15.52 -23.88 -17.10
C TYR A 113 14.48 -22.85 -16.64
N GLU A 114 13.38 -22.71 -17.37
CA GLU A 114 12.25 -21.84 -16.96
C GLU A 114 11.61 -22.34 -15.67
N GLU A 115 11.39 -23.66 -15.55
CA GLU A 115 10.87 -24.28 -14.32
C GLU A 115 11.82 -24.12 -13.14
N GLN A 116 13.13 -24.25 -13.36
CA GLN A 116 14.15 -24.02 -12.34
C GLN A 116 14.19 -22.55 -11.90
N GLN A 117 14.17 -21.60 -12.84
CA GLN A 117 14.13 -20.17 -12.50
C GLN A 117 12.88 -19.81 -11.70
N ALA A 118 11.72 -20.33 -12.08
CA ALA A 118 10.47 -20.12 -11.33
C ALA A 118 10.54 -20.75 -9.92
N ALA A 119 11.17 -21.91 -9.78
CA ALA A 119 11.37 -22.56 -8.49
C ALA A 119 12.34 -21.78 -7.59
N ASP A 120 13.44 -21.30 -8.15
CA ASP A 120 14.46 -20.50 -7.45
C ASP A 120 13.89 -19.14 -7.02
N GLU A 121 13.12 -18.47 -7.89
CA GLU A 121 12.43 -17.22 -7.57
C GLU A 121 11.40 -17.44 -6.46
N LYS A 122 10.59 -18.50 -6.55
CA LYS A 122 9.64 -18.86 -5.50
C LYS A 122 10.34 -19.16 -4.18
N ALA A 123 11.45 -19.89 -4.20
CA ALA A 123 12.24 -20.20 -3.00
C ALA A 123 12.85 -18.93 -2.38
N ALA A 124 13.31 -17.98 -3.20
CA ALA A 124 13.82 -16.69 -2.74
C ALA A 124 12.71 -15.85 -2.08
N ILE A 125 11.51 -15.82 -2.67
CA ILE A 125 10.34 -15.14 -2.09
C ILE A 125 9.93 -15.80 -0.78
N ASP A 126 9.87 -17.13 -0.73
CA ASP A 126 9.50 -17.89 0.48
C ASP A 126 10.50 -17.62 1.62
N GLU A 127 11.80 -17.60 1.32
CA GLU A 127 12.85 -17.27 2.29
C GLU A 127 12.79 -15.80 2.76
N GLN A 128 12.52 -14.87 1.84
CA GLN A 128 12.33 -13.45 2.18
C GLN A 128 11.12 -13.26 3.10
N ASN A 129 10.01 -13.92 2.80
CA ASN A 129 8.79 -13.87 3.61
C ASN A 129 9.01 -14.49 4.99
N LYS A 130 9.77 -15.58 5.08
CA LYS A 130 10.15 -16.19 6.35
C LYS A 130 10.99 -15.24 7.22
N LYS A 131 11.99 -14.57 6.63
CA LYS A 131 12.79 -13.54 7.33
C LYS A 131 11.95 -12.35 7.77
N ALA A 132 11.05 -11.86 6.92
CA ALA A 132 10.15 -10.77 7.26
C ALA A 132 9.21 -11.15 8.43
N SER A 133 8.67 -12.36 8.42
CA SER A 133 7.84 -12.91 9.49
C SER A 133 8.61 -13.04 10.81
N GLU A 134 9.84 -13.55 10.77
CA GLU A 134 10.68 -13.67 11.96
C GLU A 134 11.03 -12.29 12.55
N ASN A 135 11.40 -11.33 11.70
CA ASN A 135 11.67 -9.96 12.14
C ASN A 135 10.43 -9.30 12.77
N ALA A 136 9.25 -9.52 12.18
CA ALA A 136 8.00 -9.02 12.74
C ALA A 136 7.68 -9.65 14.11
N ARG A 137 7.94 -10.95 14.27
CA ARG A 137 7.78 -11.65 15.55
C ARG A 137 8.74 -11.11 16.61
N GLN A 138 10.02 -10.94 16.28
CA GLN A 138 11.01 -10.39 17.21
C GLN A 138 10.66 -8.95 17.63
N ALA A 139 10.20 -8.12 16.70
CA ALA A 139 9.73 -6.78 17.00
C ALA A 139 8.51 -6.79 17.94
N ALA A 140 7.56 -7.71 17.71
CA ALA A 140 6.40 -7.87 18.59
C ALA A 140 6.77 -8.37 19.98
N GLU A 141 7.68 -9.35 20.09
CA GLU A 141 8.19 -9.85 21.37
C GLU A 141 8.97 -8.77 22.13
N GLN A 142 9.78 -7.97 21.44
CA GLN A 142 10.51 -6.88 22.05
C GLN A 142 9.58 -5.77 22.55
N LYS A 143 8.54 -5.45 21.77
CA LYS A 143 7.49 -4.51 22.18
C LYS A 143 6.75 -5.04 23.42
N ALA A 144 6.30 -6.29 23.40
CA ALA A 144 5.61 -6.92 24.52
C ALA A 144 6.48 -6.95 25.78
N LYS A 145 7.78 -7.26 25.65
CA LYS A 145 8.73 -7.21 26.77
C LYS A 145 8.97 -5.80 27.29
N SER A 146 8.97 -4.79 26.41
CA SER A 146 9.08 -3.39 26.81
C SER A 146 7.80 -2.87 27.49
N GLU A 147 6.64 -3.45 27.21
CA GLU A 147 5.37 -3.03 27.83
C GLU A 147 5.03 -3.85 29.09
N ALA A 148 5.69 -5.01 29.30
CA ALA A 148 5.51 -5.83 30.49
C ALA A 148 5.96 -5.08 31.77
N HIS A 149 5.16 -5.21 32.83
CA HIS A 149 5.48 -4.64 34.13
C HIS A 149 6.67 -5.35 34.78
N ARG A 150 7.57 -4.55 35.36
CA ARG A 150 8.75 -5.04 36.08
C ARG A 150 8.36 -5.53 37.47
N GLU A 151 9.05 -6.56 37.96
CA GLU A 151 8.87 -7.02 39.34
C GLU A 151 9.42 -5.99 40.35
N ASN A 152 8.88 -5.99 41.58
CA ASN A 152 9.32 -5.14 42.70
C ASN A 152 9.23 -3.63 42.48
N MET A 153 8.35 -3.18 41.58
CA MET A 153 8.01 -1.75 41.44
C MET A 153 7.07 -1.28 42.56
N TYR A 154 7.11 0.02 42.87
CA TYR A 154 6.25 0.64 43.88
C TYR A 154 4.77 0.62 43.47
N GLY A 155 4.50 0.82 42.19
CA GLY A 155 3.16 0.86 41.62
C GLY A 155 3.19 1.06 40.12
N ILE A 156 2.03 1.42 39.55
CA ILE A 156 1.87 1.69 38.12
C ILE A 156 1.13 3.02 37.97
N SER A 157 1.59 3.86 37.04
CA SER A 157 0.92 5.09 36.63
C SER A 157 -0.06 4.80 35.51
N ASP A 158 -1.15 4.13 35.84
CA ASP A 158 -2.21 3.71 34.91
C ASP A 158 -3.50 4.54 35.01
N LYS A 159 -3.57 5.49 35.94
CA LYS A 159 -4.76 6.31 36.13
C LYS A 159 -4.86 7.40 35.09
N HIS A 160 -6.08 7.60 34.59
CA HIS A 160 -6.36 8.56 33.51
C HIS A 160 -6.76 9.93 34.05
N ILE A 161 -6.09 10.98 33.58
CA ILE A 161 -6.37 12.35 34.00
C ILE A 161 -7.75 12.83 33.54
N SER A 162 -8.37 12.17 32.57
CA SER A 162 -9.74 12.46 32.12
C SER A 162 -10.76 12.37 33.26
N THR A 163 -10.49 11.53 34.27
CA THR A 163 -11.33 11.38 35.47
C THR A 163 -11.28 12.58 36.41
N ILE A 164 -10.27 13.45 36.27
CA ILE A 164 -9.98 14.59 37.16
C ILE A 164 -9.63 15.87 36.37
N ASN A 165 -9.92 15.91 35.08
CA ASN A 165 -9.39 16.93 34.17
C ASN A 165 -9.80 18.36 34.58
N ASP A 166 -11.04 18.52 35.06
CA ASP A 166 -11.56 19.80 35.54
C ASP A 166 -10.80 20.34 36.76
N ALA A 167 -10.16 19.44 37.52
CA ALA A 167 -9.34 19.80 38.67
C ALA A 167 -7.87 20.10 38.31
N LEU A 168 -7.47 19.92 37.03
CA LEU A 168 -6.08 20.03 36.57
C LEU A 168 -5.92 21.09 35.45
N THR A 169 -6.17 22.35 35.80
CA THR A 169 -5.92 23.48 34.90
C THR A 169 -4.46 23.91 34.96
N VAL A 170 -3.78 23.88 33.81
CA VAL A 170 -2.38 24.25 33.65
C VAL A 170 -2.25 25.75 33.40
N SER A 171 -1.27 26.39 34.03
CA SER A 171 -0.96 27.82 33.87
C SER A 171 0.54 28.06 33.91
N ASN A 172 0.99 29.25 33.48
CA ASN A 172 2.40 29.64 33.61
C ASN A 172 2.76 30.00 35.05
N VAL A 173 4.00 29.74 35.45
CA VAL A 173 4.53 30.17 36.74
C VAL A 173 5.04 31.62 36.64
N ARG A 174 4.67 32.45 37.60
CA ARG A 174 5.14 33.84 37.68
C ARG A 174 6.61 33.87 38.11
N ASN A 175 7.38 34.77 37.52
CA ASN A 175 8.83 34.94 37.76
C ASN A 175 9.68 33.71 37.39
N ASP A 176 9.16 32.76 36.61
CA ASP A 176 9.99 31.74 35.98
C ASP A 176 10.84 32.37 34.86
N VAL A 177 12.16 32.42 35.08
CA VAL A 177 13.13 32.97 34.12
C VAL A 177 13.35 32.03 32.93
N THR A 178 13.06 30.73 33.08
CA THR A 178 13.28 29.72 32.04
C THR A 178 12.17 29.69 30.98
N GLY A 179 10.96 30.13 31.34
CA GLY A 179 9.75 30.04 30.51
C GLY A 179 9.16 28.64 30.37
N ASN A 180 9.78 27.63 31.00
CA ASN A 180 9.41 26.22 30.87
C ASN A 180 8.53 25.72 32.02
N TRP A 181 8.32 26.53 33.07
CA TRP A 181 7.58 26.08 34.24
C TRP A 181 6.07 26.27 34.04
N ARG A 182 5.34 25.25 34.45
CA ARG A 182 3.88 25.24 34.49
C ARG A 182 3.43 24.90 35.89
N ILE A 183 2.27 25.42 36.28
CA ILE A 183 1.65 25.15 37.56
C ILE A 183 0.21 24.69 37.39
N VAL A 184 -0.17 23.72 38.20
CA VAL A 184 -1.53 23.29 38.44
C VAL A 184 -1.81 23.48 39.92
N LYS A 185 -2.98 24.03 40.22
CA LYS A 185 -3.47 24.20 41.60
C LYS A 185 -4.73 23.38 41.74
N THR A 186 -4.75 22.47 42.71
CA THR A 186 -5.86 21.55 42.90
C THR A 186 -6.16 21.32 44.37
N ALA A 187 -7.42 20.96 44.64
CA ALA A 187 -7.88 20.46 45.94
C ALA A 187 -8.41 19.02 45.82
N ALA A 188 -8.13 18.34 44.70
CA ALA A 188 -8.49 16.94 44.54
C ALA A 188 -7.69 16.06 45.49
N ASN A 189 -8.33 15.10 46.16
CA ASN A 189 -7.64 14.11 46.98
C ASN A 189 -7.08 12.99 46.09
N ILE A 190 -5.90 13.22 45.50
CA ILE A 190 -5.28 12.33 44.50
C ILE A 190 -3.80 12.10 44.79
N GLN A 191 -3.34 10.89 44.51
CA GLN A 191 -1.92 10.53 44.45
C GLN A 191 -1.46 10.72 43.01
N ILE A 192 -0.78 11.83 42.73
CA ILE A 192 -0.54 12.28 41.37
C ILE A 192 0.49 11.42 40.63
N GLU A 193 1.33 10.69 41.37
CA GLU A 193 2.27 9.70 40.83
C GLU A 193 1.58 8.60 40.03
N GLU A 194 0.35 8.21 40.40
CA GLU A 194 -0.45 7.22 39.67
C GLU A 194 -1.00 7.77 38.34
N TYR A 195 -1.04 9.10 38.17
CA TYR A 195 -1.51 9.77 36.96
C TYR A 195 -0.37 10.35 36.11
N ALA A 196 0.88 10.31 36.59
CA ALA A 196 2.01 11.02 36.02
C ALA A 196 2.24 10.73 34.52
N LEU A 197 2.09 9.46 34.09
CA LEU A 197 2.27 9.08 32.70
C LEU A 197 1.21 9.70 31.78
N ASP A 198 -0.06 9.55 32.14
CA ASP A 198 -1.18 10.11 31.35
C ASP A 198 -1.17 11.64 31.42
N TYR A 199 -0.84 12.21 32.57
CA TYR A 199 -0.64 13.66 32.74
C TYR A 199 0.43 14.18 31.79
N TYR A 200 1.61 13.54 31.74
CA TYR A 200 2.68 13.94 30.83
C TYR A 200 2.21 13.91 29.38
N LYS A 201 1.58 12.82 28.94
CA LYS A 201 1.11 12.66 27.54
C LYS A 201 0.08 13.71 27.12
N ASN A 202 -0.76 14.18 28.05
CA ASN A 202 -1.89 15.04 27.72
C ASN A 202 -1.68 16.52 28.08
N LYS A 203 -0.75 16.84 28.98
CA LYS A 203 -0.58 18.20 29.52
C LYS A 203 0.77 18.84 29.19
N PHE A 204 1.80 18.06 28.89
CA PHE A 204 3.07 18.62 28.42
C PHE A 204 2.97 18.92 26.93
N THR A 205 3.42 20.11 26.54
CA THR A 205 3.55 20.51 25.15
C THR A 205 4.94 20.22 24.60
N ASN A 206 5.95 20.13 25.48
CA ASN A 206 7.31 19.78 25.11
C ASN A 206 8.08 19.15 26.29
N LYS A 207 9.17 18.43 25.98
CA LYS A 207 9.96 17.69 26.97
C LYS A 207 10.76 18.55 27.96
N ASN A 208 10.92 19.85 27.68
CA ASN A 208 11.68 20.75 28.54
C ASN A 208 10.80 21.39 29.61
N GLU A 209 9.46 21.22 29.54
CA GLU A 209 8.56 21.74 30.55
C GLU A 209 8.77 21.06 31.91
N ILE A 210 8.56 21.84 32.96
CA ILE A 210 8.56 21.37 34.35
C ILE A 210 7.19 21.72 34.93
N HIS A 211 6.42 20.71 35.31
CA HIS A 211 5.07 20.89 35.82
C HIS A 211 5.06 20.75 37.32
N TRP A 212 4.60 21.79 38.00
CA TRP A 212 4.37 21.82 39.43
C TRP A 212 2.89 21.65 39.73
N ILE A 213 2.55 20.74 40.64
CA ILE A 213 1.18 20.43 41.01
C ILE A 213 1.04 20.68 42.50
N VAL A 214 0.42 21.80 42.84
CA VAL A 214 0.14 22.20 44.21
C VAL A 214 -1.20 21.61 44.62
N ASN A 215 -1.18 20.68 45.57
CA ASN A 215 -2.35 20.02 46.11
C ASN A 215 -2.65 20.50 47.53
N PHE A 216 -3.66 21.35 47.68
CA PHE A 216 -4.01 21.94 48.96
C PHE A 216 -4.69 20.98 49.93
N THR A 217 -5.29 19.89 49.42
CA THR A 217 -5.94 18.86 50.23
C THR A 217 -4.91 17.92 50.84
N ASN A 218 -3.94 17.50 50.03
CA ASN A 218 -2.87 16.60 50.49
C ASN A 218 -1.72 17.33 51.16
N LYS A 219 -1.69 18.67 51.10
CA LYS A 219 -0.61 19.53 51.60
C LYS A 219 0.74 19.16 50.98
N THR A 220 0.73 18.97 49.66
CA THR A 220 1.94 18.63 48.90
C THR A 220 2.09 19.49 47.65
N THR A 221 3.33 19.62 47.21
CA THR A 221 3.70 20.22 45.92
C THR A 221 4.57 19.24 45.14
N THR A 222 4.03 18.74 44.03
CA THR A 222 4.71 17.73 43.21
C THR A 222 5.35 18.37 41.98
N CYS A 223 6.63 18.09 41.77
CA CYS A 223 7.35 18.42 40.54
C CYS A 223 7.34 17.21 39.61
N ILE A 224 6.88 17.38 38.38
CA ILE A 224 6.97 16.38 37.30
C ILE A 224 7.83 16.96 36.19
N SER A 225 8.86 16.22 35.79
CA SER A 225 9.72 16.59 34.67
C SER A 225 10.16 15.36 33.89
N ASN A 226 10.46 15.54 32.60
CA ASN A 226 11.06 14.49 31.79
C ASN A 226 12.56 14.43 32.08
N VAL A 227 13.06 13.24 32.43
CA VAL A 227 14.50 12.98 32.54
C VAL A 227 15.00 12.48 31.19
N VAL A 228 16.15 12.99 30.74
CA VAL A 228 16.77 12.54 29.47
C VAL A 228 16.76 11.00 29.37
N GLY A 229 15.93 10.47 28.46
CA GLY A 229 15.68 9.03 28.32
C GLY A 229 14.21 8.69 28.21
N ASP A 230 13.80 7.60 28.86
CA ASP A 230 12.47 6.97 28.79
C ASP A 230 11.70 7.07 30.12
N ARG A 231 11.99 8.08 30.96
CA ARG A 231 11.49 8.17 32.34
C ARG A 231 11.08 9.59 32.73
N LEU A 232 10.06 9.69 33.58
CA LEU A 232 9.68 10.91 34.28
C LEU A 232 10.27 10.89 35.68
N SER A 233 10.74 12.05 36.15
CA SER A 233 11.01 12.29 37.57
C SER A 233 9.77 12.92 38.20
N VAL A 234 9.33 12.35 39.32
CA VAL A 234 8.20 12.82 40.11
C VAL A 234 8.67 13.02 41.54
N VAL A 235 8.82 14.28 41.96
CA VAL A 235 9.33 14.63 43.29
C VAL A 235 8.22 15.30 44.09
N ILE A 236 7.85 14.72 45.22
CA ILE A 236 6.78 15.22 46.09
C ILE A 236 7.41 15.99 47.25
N HIS A 237 7.03 17.25 47.40
CA HIS A 237 7.44 18.12 48.50
C HIS A 237 6.27 18.34 49.44
N GLU A 238 6.57 18.64 50.71
CA GLU A 238 5.62 19.27 51.62
C GLU A 238 5.20 20.63 51.05
N TYR A 239 3.91 20.95 51.13
CA TYR A 239 3.42 22.26 50.70
C TYR A 239 3.84 23.36 51.69
N VAL A 240 4.35 24.47 51.16
CA VAL A 240 4.66 25.70 51.92
C VAL A 240 3.64 26.78 51.62
N ASP A 241 3.11 27.45 52.65
CA ASP A 241 2.08 28.47 52.46
C ASP A 241 2.49 29.56 51.44
N LYS A 242 1.66 29.75 50.42
CA LYS A 242 1.80 30.75 49.34
C LYS A 242 2.93 30.47 48.34
N GLU A 243 3.50 29.27 48.33
CA GLU A 243 4.54 28.91 47.37
C GLU A 243 4.05 28.89 45.91
N GLU A 244 2.74 28.70 45.70
CA GLU A 244 2.13 28.61 44.37
C GLU A 244 2.13 29.95 43.59
N HIS A 245 2.59 31.03 44.22
CA HIS A 245 2.55 32.36 43.63
C HIS A 245 3.78 32.69 42.77
N TYR A 246 4.95 32.12 43.05
CA TYR A 246 6.21 32.52 42.42
C TYR A 246 7.18 31.35 42.26
N ALA A 247 7.99 31.38 41.20
CA ALA A 247 8.96 30.32 40.89
C ALA A 247 10.07 30.15 41.95
N ASP A 248 10.42 31.22 42.68
CA ASP A 248 11.48 31.21 43.69
C ASP A 248 11.07 30.55 45.01
N THR A 249 9.77 30.42 45.26
CA THR A 249 9.22 29.76 46.46
C THR A 249 8.64 28.39 46.17
N LEU A 250 8.27 28.09 44.92
CA LEU A 250 7.60 26.86 44.51
C LEU A 250 8.48 25.62 44.73
N GLY A 251 7.97 24.66 45.50
CA GLY A 251 8.68 23.43 45.83
C GLY A 251 9.76 23.62 46.90
N SER A 252 9.68 24.67 47.72
CA SER A 252 10.69 24.97 48.76
C SER A 252 10.57 24.11 50.02
N GLY A 253 9.47 23.35 50.15
CA GLY A 253 9.26 22.43 51.26
C GLY A 253 10.18 21.21 51.25
N MET A 254 10.11 20.41 52.31
CA MET A 254 10.90 19.18 52.43
C MET A 254 10.47 18.15 51.38
N VAL A 255 11.43 17.50 50.72
CA VAL A 255 11.15 16.34 49.85
C VAL A 255 10.63 15.18 50.69
N LEU A 256 9.39 14.77 50.43
CA LEU A 256 8.69 13.67 51.09
C LEU A 256 8.90 12.33 50.38
N ALA A 257 8.94 12.35 49.05
CA ALA A 257 9.15 11.16 48.22
C ALA A 257 9.71 11.52 46.85
N GLU A 258 10.43 10.58 46.25
CA GLU A 258 10.89 10.68 44.87
C GLU A 258 10.58 9.39 44.12
N PHE A 259 9.99 9.53 42.94
CA PHE A 259 9.66 8.43 42.06
C PHE A 259 10.23 8.64 40.68
N SER A 260 10.52 7.53 40.01
CA SER A 260 10.77 7.51 38.58
C SER A 260 9.71 6.69 37.87
N VAL A 261 8.99 7.31 36.94
CA VAL A 261 7.91 6.67 36.18
C VAL A 261 8.39 6.33 34.78
N TYR A 262 8.36 5.06 34.40
CA TYR A 262 8.82 4.63 33.08
C TYR A 262 7.75 4.92 32.00
N LEU A 263 8.16 5.54 30.88
CA LEU A 263 7.25 5.97 29.82
C LEU A 263 6.68 4.82 28.98
N ASN A 264 7.36 3.68 28.95
CA ASN A 264 6.98 2.51 28.16
C ASN A 264 5.75 1.78 28.72
N ASN A 265 5.64 1.67 30.05
CA ASN A 265 4.59 0.88 30.70
C ASN A 265 3.97 1.53 31.95
N GLY A 266 4.47 2.68 32.38
CA GLY A 266 3.98 3.38 33.55
C GLY A 266 4.48 2.84 34.89
N ASP A 267 5.39 1.87 34.92
CA ASP A 267 5.95 1.38 36.18
C ASP A 267 6.51 2.54 37.01
N ILE A 268 6.21 2.52 38.30
CA ILE A 268 6.67 3.50 39.27
C ILE A 268 7.77 2.86 40.10
N GLU A 269 8.99 3.36 39.99
CA GLU A 269 10.10 3.02 40.88
C GLU A 269 10.20 4.08 41.98
N LYS A 270 10.23 3.65 43.24
CA LYS A 270 10.47 4.55 44.37
C LYS A 270 11.96 4.71 44.59
N ILE A 271 12.43 5.95 44.55
CA ILE A 271 13.84 6.33 44.73
C ILE A 271 14.11 6.72 46.19
N LYS A 272 13.18 7.45 46.80
CA LYS A 272 13.26 7.94 48.18
C LYS A 272 11.89 7.89 48.85
#